data_AF-A0A7J4JTC9-F1
#
_entry.id   AF-A0A7J4JTC9-F1
#
_cell.length_a   1.000
_cell.length_b   1.000
_cell.length_c   1.000
_cell.angle_alpha   90.00
_cell.angle_beta   90.00
_cell.angle_gamma   90.00
#
_symmetry.space_group_name_H-M   'P 1'
#
loop_
_entity.id
_entity.type
_entity.pdbx_description
1 polymer ?
#
loop_
_entity_poly.entity_id
_entity_poly.type
_entity_poly.pdbx_seq_one_letter_code
_entity_poly.pdbx_strand_id
1 'polypeptide(L)' 'MYLPVSDVEKTLIDFFHFRERLPQDALVEIKMRMDGKKLGEYLKRCPKRMRVKVRNALAASGKGE' A
#
# COMPACT_ATOMS: atom_id res chain seq x y z
N MET A 1 -2.40 -23.62 13.08
CA MET A 1 -2.05 -23.33 11.67
C MET A 1 -2.14 -21.83 11.46
N TYR A 2 -1.04 -21.09 11.63
CA TYR A 2 -0.99 -19.67 11.27
C TYR A 2 -0.77 -19.61 9.76
N LEU A 3 -1.84 -19.43 8.98
CA LEU A 3 -1.64 -18.90 7.63
C LEU A 3 -1.06 -17.50 7.81
N PRO A 4 0.12 -17.18 7.23
CA PRO A 4 0.60 -15.81 7.23
C PRO A 4 -0.33 -15.02 6.31
N VAL A 5 -1.44 -14.55 6.85
CA VAL A 5 -2.26 -13.53 6.19
C VAL A 5 -1.34 -12.33 6.09
N SER A 6 -0.91 -12.01 4.87
CA SER A 6 -0.02 -10.88 4.64
C SER A 6 -0.67 -9.63 5.24
N ASP A 7 0.08 -8.92 6.10
CA ASP A 7 -0.33 -7.61 6.61
C ASP A 7 -0.85 -6.74 5.46
N VAL A 8 -1.87 -5.93 5.74
CA VAL A 8 -2.52 -5.06 4.75
C VAL A 8 -1.49 -4.19 3.99
N GLU A 9 -0.41 -3.77 4.66
CA GLU A 9 0.68 -3.02 4.02
C GLU A 9 1.46 -3.83 3.01
N LYS A 10 1.73 -5.12 3.28
CA LYS A 10 2.42 -6.01 2.34
C LYS A 10 1.54 -6.26 1.12
N THR A 11 0.26 -6.54 1.36
CA THR A 11 -0.73 -6.74 0.29
C THR A 11 -0.79 -5.51 -0.62
N LEU A 12 -0.84 -4.30 -0.05
CA LEU A 12 -0.77 -3.05 -0.83
C LEU A 12 0.50 -3.00 -1.70
N ILE A 13 1.68 -3.26 -1.11
CA ILE A 13 2.96 -3.27 -1.84
C ILE A 13 2.95 -4.32 -2.97
N ASP A 14 2.35 -5.48 -2.72
CA ASP A 14 2.22 -6.59 -3.66
C ASP A 14 1.38 -6.19 -4.88
N PHE A 15 0.23 -5.54 -4.68
CA PHE A 15 -0.56 -4.97 -5.77
C PHE A 15 0.27 -4.01 -6.65
N PHE A 16 1.08 -3.14 -6.05
CA PHE A 16 1.99 -2.27 -6.81
C PHE A 16 3.14 -3.02 -7.48
N HIS A 17 3.59 -4.14 -6.91
CA HIS A 17 4.60 -5.02 -7.48
C HIS A 17 4.09 -5.70 -8.74
N PHE A 18 2.89 -6.30 -8.67
CA PHE A 18 2.22 -6.94 -9.79
C PHE A 18 1.60 -5.96 -10.79
N ARG A 19 1.68 -4.65 -10.50
CA ARG A 19 1.06 -3.56 -11.31
C ARG A 19 -0.44 -3.77 -11.50
N GLU A 20 -1.06 -4.42 -10.53
CA GLU A 20 -2.47 -4.71 -10.57
C GLU A 20 -3.26 -3.47 -10.13
N ARG A 21 -4.36 -3.21 -10.82
CA ARG A 21 -5.09 -1.96 -10.69
C ARG A 21 -6.07 -2.07 -9.52
N LEU A 22 -5.69 -1.50 -8.38
CA LEU A 22 -6.59 -1.36 -7.25
C LEU A 22 -7.67 -0.31 -7.55
N PRO A 23 -8.97 -0.62 -7.36
CA PRO A 23 -10.03 0.38 -7.41
C PRO A 23 -9.83 1.41 -6.29
N GLN A 24 -10.30 2.64 -6.52
CA GLN A 24 -10.10 3.74 -5.55
C GLN A 24 -10.73 3.44 -4.19
N ASP A 25 -11.94 2.87 -4.16
CA ASP A 25 -12.60 2.45 -2.92
C ASP A 25 -11.76 1.47 -2.10
N ALA A 26 -11.16 0.45 -2.74
CA ALA A 26 -10.29 -0.49 -2.06
C ALA A 26 -9.04 0.20 -1.51
N LEU A 27 -8.48 1.18 -2.23
CA LEU A 27 -7.36 1.99 -1.76
C LEU A 27 -7.71 2.80 -0.52
N VAL A 28 -8.92 3.36 -0.44
CA VAL A 28 -9.42 4.08 0.74
C VAL A 28 -9.57 3.14 1.92
N GLU A 29 -10.21 1.99 1.74
CA GLU A 29 -10.39 0.99 2.81
C GLU A 29 -9.04 0.45 3.32
N ILE A 30 -8.13 0.14 2.41
CA ILE A 30 -6.76 -0.28 2.75
C ILE A 30 -6.05 0.82 3.53
N LYS A 31 -6.16 2.08 3.10
CA LYS A 31 -5.56 3.23 3.79
C LYS A 31 -6.13 3.42 5.19
N MET A 32 -7.42 3.18 5.41
CA MET A 32 -8.06 3.28 6.73
C MET A 32 -7.61 2.20 7.71
N ARG A 33 -7.26 1.01 7.19
CA ARG A 33 -6.82 -0.14 8.00
C ARG A 33 -5.30 -0.25 8.14
N MET A 34 -4.57 0.44 7.28
CA MET A 34 -3.12 0.47 7.22
C MET A 34 -2.53 1.23 8.41
N ASP A 35 -1.45 0.69 8.96
CA ASP A 35 -0.56 1.41 9.86
C ASP A 35 0.57 2.09 9.05
N GLY A 36 0.57 3.42 9.07
CA GLY A 36 1.55 4.22 8.33
C GLY A 36 3.00 4.00 8.78
N LYS A 37 3.24 3.64 10.05
CA LYS A 37 4.59 3.33 10.53
C LYS A 37 5.06 1.98 9.97
N LYS A 38 4.22 0.95 10.02
CA LYS A 38 4.52 -0.36 9.40
C LYS A 38 4.78 -0.21 7.90
N LEU A 39 3.93 0.53 7.18
CA LEU A 39 4.13 0.76 5.75
C LEU A 39 5.49 1.42 5.50
N GLY A 40 5.85 2.43 6.30
CA GLY A 40 7.15 3.09 6.22
C GLY A 40 8.33 2.12 6.36
N GLU A 41 8.26 1.20 7.33
CA GLU A 41 9.28 0.17 7.54
C GLU A 41 9.38 -0.81 6.36
N TYR A 42 8.25 -1.25 5.81
CA TYR A 42 8.25 -2.11 4.61
C TYR A 42 8.77 -1.38 3.38
N LEU A 43 8.39 -0.11 3.20
CA LEU A 43 8.83 0.72 2.09
C LEU A 43 10.34 1.02 2.14
N LYS A 44 10.95 1.13 3.33
CA LYS A 44 12.42 1.27 3.46
C LYS A 44 13.16 0.10 2.82
N ARG A 45 12.62 -1.12 2.93
CA ARG A 45 13.17 -2.34 2.32
C ARG A 45 12.88 -2.45 0.82
N CYS A 46 11.95 -1.64 0.30
CA CYS A 46 11.59 -1.63 -1.11
C CYS A 46 12.49 -0.69 -1.94
N PRO A 47 12.67 -0.99 -3.25
CA PRO A 47 13.40 -0.11 -4.16
C PRO A 47 12.73 1.26 -4.30
N LYS A 48 13.53 2.30 -4.54
CA LYS A 48 13.08 3.70 -4.60
C LYS A 48 11.90 3.92 -5.56
N ARG A 49 11.89 3.23 -6.72
CA ARG A 49 10.78 3.28 -7.69
C ARG A 49 9.45 2.81 -7.10
N MET A 50 9.47 1.75 -6.29
CA MET A 50 8.27 1.22 -5.64
C MET A 50 7.74 2.19 -4.59
N ARG A 51 8.65 2.74 -3.76
CA ARG A 51 8.28 3.75 -2.75
C ARG A 51 7.57 4.96 -3.36
N VAL A 52 8.09 5.46 -4.48
CA VAL A 52 7.50 6.60 -5.17
C VAL A 52 6.10 6.26 -5.71
N LYS A 53 5.92 5.07 -6.31
CA LYS A 53 4.62 4.61 -6.79
C LYS A 53 3.58 4.51 -5.68
N VAL A 54 3.92 3.80 -4.60
CA VAL A 54 3.02 3.61 -3.44
C VAL A 54 2.67 4.97 -2.83
N ARG A 55 3.66 5.85 -2.62
CA ARG A 55 3.42 7.20 -2.07
C ARG A 55 2.52 8.04 -2.98
N ASN A 56 2.74 8.02 -4.29
CA ASN A 56 1.91 8.77 -5.24
C ASN A 56 0.47 8.25 -5.27
N ALA A 57 0.26 6.94 -5.21
CA ALA A 57 -1.08 6.37 -5.18
C ALA A 57 -1.84 6.70 -3.89
N LEU A 58 -1.14 6.67 -2.75
CA LEU A 58 -1.72 7.09 -1.47
C LEU A 58 -2.06 8.59 -1.45
N ALA A 59 -1.21 9.43 -2.05
CA ALA A 59 -1.47 10.86 -2.23
C ALA A 59 -2.66 11.13 -3.18
N ALA A 60 -2.79 10.36 -4.25
CA ALA A 60 -3.90 10.47 -5.20
C ALA A 60 -5.26 10.08 -4.58
N SER A 61 -5.28 9.13 -3.63
CA SER A 61 -6.52 8.78 -2.90
C SER A 61 -7.01 9.86 -1.92
N GLY A 62 -6.19 10.87 -1.62
CA GLY A 62 -6.50 11.93 -0.66
C GLY A 62 -6.90 13.27 -1.29
N LYS A 63 -7.00 13.38 -2.62
CA LYS A 63 -7.40 14.62 -3.30
C LYS A 63 -8.90 14.58 -3.59
N GLY A 64 -9.67 14.81 -2.53
CA GLY A 64 -11.12 14.94 -2.54
C GLY A 64 -11.53 15.89 -1.41
N GLU A 65 -11.10 17.13 -1.53
CA GLU A 65 -11.73 18.34 -0.94
C GLU A 65 -11.91 19.34 -2.08
#